data_AF-A0A7K2LX20-F1
#
_entry.id   AF-A0A7K2LX20-F1
#
_cell.length_a   1.000
_cell.length_b   1.000
_cell.length_c   1.000
_cell.angle_alpha   90.00
_cell.angle_beta   90.00
_cell.angle_gamma   90.00
#
_symmetry.space_group_name_H-M   'P 1'
#
loop_
_entity.id
_entity.type
_entity.pdbx_description
1 polymer ?
#
loop_
_entity_poly.entity_id
_entity_poly.type
_entity_poly.pdbx_seq_one_letter_code
_entity_poly.pdbx_strand_id
1 'polypeptide(L)' 'PAAPPAPSGYRLVRDPAGFTLAVPDGFTRSPQGVRIFYLSPGDTFRIGVKVTAAEPGGPLAVMRRADAAGPSTNP' A
#
# COMPACT_ATOMS: atom_id res chain seq x y z
N PRO A 1 11.75 12.94 -17.23
CA PRO A 1 11.67 13.74 -15.98
C PRO A 1 11.90 12.86 -14.74
N ALA A 2 12.68 13.34 -13.77
CA ALA A 2 12.83 12.67 -12.48
C ALA A 2 11.57 12.88 -11.62
N ALA A 3 11.23 11.91 -10.77
CA ALA A 3 10.13 12.06 -9.83
C ALA A 3 10.43 13.21 -8.83
N PRO A 4 9.43 14.02 -8.44
CA PRO A 4 9.62 15.03 -7.41
C PRO A 4 10.07 14.40 -6.09
N PRO A 5 10.81 15.15 -5.23
CA PRO A 5 11.18 14.67 -3.91
C PRO A 5 9.93 14.39 -3.06
N ALA A 6 10.10 13.56 -2.02
CA ALA A 6 9.03 13.36 -1.04
C ALA A 6 8.72 14.70 -0.32
N PRO A 7 7.46 14.93 0.08
CA PRO A 7 7.10 16.08 0.91
C PRO A 7 7.87 16.10 2.23
N SER A 8 7.98 17.27 2.87
CA SER A 8 8.57 17.39 4.21
C SER A 8 7.87 16.48 5.22
N GLY A 9 8.65 15.77 6.04
CA GLY A 9 8.15 14.77 7.00
C GLY A 9 7.87 13.39 6.40
N TYR A 10 8.24 13.18 5.14
CA TYR A 10 8.17 11.90 4.45
C TYR A 10 9.52 11.56 3.85
N ARG A 11 9.81 10.26 3.78
CA ARG A 11 10.93 9.71 3.00
C ARG A 11 10.43 8.91 1.81
N LEU A 12 11.15 9.01 0.71
CA LEU A 12 10.88 8.20 -0.47
C LEU A 12 11.40 6.78 -0.25
N VAL A 13 10.52 5.79 -0.29
CA VAL A 13 10.87 4.37 -0.20
C VAL A 13 10.72 3.73 -1.57
N ARG A 14 11.78 3.09 -2.05
CA ARG A 14 11.76 2.17 -3.20
C ARG A 14 11.68 0.75 -2.64
N ASP A 15 10.47 0.20 -2.57
CA ASP A 15 10.23 -1.08 -1.92
C ASP A 15 10.71 -2.24 -2.80
N PRO A 16 11.38 -3.28 -2.24
CA PRO A 16 11.74 -4.49 -2.98
C PRO A 16 10.57 -5.20 -3.68
N ALA A 17 9.33 -4.96 -3.26
CA ALA A 17 8.14 -5.46 -3.93
C ALA A 17 7.75 -4.72 -5.23
N GLY A 18 8.60 -3.81 -5.72
CA GLY A 18 8.48 -3.22 -7.06
C GLY A 18 7.65 -1.94 -7.13
N PHE A 19 7.38 -1.28 -6.00
CA PHE A 19 6.70 0.02 -5.96
C PHE A 19 7.54 1.09 -5.26
N THR A 20 7.19 2.35 -5.50
CA THR A 20 7.78 3.49 -4.80
C THR A 20 6.68 4.27 -4.09
N LEU A 21 6.92 4.65 -2.84
CA LEU A 21 5.95 5.36 -2.00
C LEU A 21 6.67 6.39 -1.11
N ALA A 22 6.10 7.59 -0.98
CA ALA A 22 6.47 8.51 0.10
C ALA A 22 5.81 8.05 1.39
N VAL A 23 6.60 7.70 2.40
CA VAL A 23 6.15 7.17 3.68
C VAL A 23 6.49 8.17 4.79
N PRO A 24 5.60 8.47 5.74
CA PRO A 24 5.92 9.36 6.84
C PRO A 24 7.17 8.90 7.61
N ASP A 25 7.93 9.86 8.10
CA ASP A 25 9.10 9.58 8.91
C ASP A 25 8.73 8.81 10.20
N GLY A 26 9.62 7.93 10.63
CA GLY A 26 9.40 7.07 11.80
C GLY A 26 8.55 5.82 11.57
N PHE A 27 7.87 5.67 10.42
CA PHE A 27 7.16 4.42 10.11
C PHE A 27 8.12 3.25 9.88
N THR A 28 7.76 2.02 10.26
CA THR A 28 8.58 0.81 10.07
C THR A 28 7.97 -0.12 9.02
N ARG A 29 8.79 -0.63 8.10
CA ARG A 29 8.37 -1.60 7.08
C ARG A 29 8.20 -2.99 7.71
N SER A 30 7.04 -3.59 7.55
CA SER A 30 6.67 -4.92 8.08
C SER A 30 5.94 -5.74 7.02
N PRO A 31 6.64 -6.63 6.30
CA PRO A 31 6.01 -7.59 5.38
C PRO A 31 5.20 -8.62 6.15
N GLN A 32 3.93 -8.81 5.79
CA GLN A 32 3.02 -9.76 6.40
C GLN A 32 2.24 -10.52 5.32
N GLY A 33 2.76 -11.68 4.92
CA GLY A 33 2.19 -12.48 3.85
C GLY A 33 2.12 -11.71 2.53
N VAL A 34 0.91 -11.56 1.98
CA VAL A 34 0.68 -10.87 0.69
C VAL A 34 0.64 -9.34 0.79
N ARG A 35 0.72 -8.77 2.00
CA ARG A 35 0.69 -7.32 2.24
C ARG A 35 2.01 -6.85 2.83
N ILE A 36 2.45 -5.67 2.42
CA ILE A 36 3.52 -4.93 3.09
C ILE A 36 2.88 -3.80 3.87
N PHE A 37 3.17 -3.73 5.16
CA PHE A 37 2.77 -2.63 6.00
C PHE A 37 3.91 -1.65 6.24
N TYR A 38 3.56 -0.37 6.31
CA TYR A 38 4.35 0.64 6.99
C TYR A 38 3.56 1.05 8.24
N LEU A 39 4.12 0.75 9.40
CA LEU A 39 3.47 0.94 10.70
C LEU A 39 4.02 2.18 11.38
N SER A 40 3.15 3.05 11.90
CA SER A 40 3.58 4.18 12.73
C SER A 40 4.24 3.68 14.03
N PRO A 41 5.01 4.51 14.74
CA PRO A 41 5.41 4.19 16.11
C PRO A 41 4.19 3.81 16.97
N GLY A 42 4.31 2.70 17.72
CA GLY A 42 3.20 2.16 18.52
C GLY A 42 2.06 1.52 17.72
N ASP A 43 2.23 1.32 16.41
CA ASP A 43 1.30 0.64 15.49
C ASP A 43 -0.12 1.27 15.39
N THR A 44 -0.28 2.51 15.84
CA THR A 44 -1.55 3.25 15.84
C THR A 44 -2.13 3.45 14.43
N PHE A 45 -1.27 3.71 13.45
CA PHE A 45 -1.63 3.89 12.05
C PHE A 45 -0.82 2.94 11.17
N ARG A 46 -1.47 2.45 10.10
CA ARG A 46 -0.84 1.55 9.14
C ARG A 46 -1.17 1.94 7.72
N ILE A 47 -0.15 1.91 6.86
CA ILE A 47 -0.30 1.97 5.41
C ILE A 47 -0.04 0.56 4.87
N GLY A 48 -1.04 -0.06 4.27
CA GLY A 48 -0.93 -1.41 3.71
C GLY A 48 -0.90 -1.38 2.19
N VAL A 49 0.14 -1.94 1.58
CA VAL A 49 0.24 -2.14 0.13
C VAL A 49 0.13 -3.63 -0.19
N LYS A 50 -0.81 -3.99 -1.05
CA LYS A 50 -0.95 -5.33 -1.64
C LYS A 50 -0.66 -5.22 -3.14
N VAL A 51 0.40 -5.85 -3.61
CA VAL A 51 0.67 -5.96 -5.04
C VAL A 51 -0.02 -7.22 -5.55
N THR A 52 -0.81 -7.09 -6.61
CA THR A 52 -1.49 -8.22 -7.27
C THR A 52 -1.22 -8.22 -8.76
N ALA A 53 -1.42 -9.36 -9.41
CA ALA A 53 -1.45 -9.43 -10.87
C ALA A 53 -2.58 -8.53 -11.42
N ALA A 54 -2.43 -8.12 -12.67
CA ALA A 54 -3.52 -7.49 -13.40
C ALA A 54 -4.66 -8.52 -13.58
N GLU A 55 -5.89 -8.06 -13.43
CA GLU A 55 -7.09 -8.88 -13.51
C GLU A 55 -7.96 -8.45 -14.70
N PRO A 56 -8.77 -9.37 -15.26
CA PRO A 56 -9.68 -9.05 -16.36
C PRO A 56 -10.62 -7.87 -16.04
N GLY A 57 -10.80 -7.00 -17.03
CA GLY A 57 -11.63 -5.79 -16.93
C GLY A 57 -10.95 -4.58 -16.26
N GLY A 58 -9.68 -4.71 -15.86
CA GLY A 58 -8.87 -3.61 -15.34
C GLY A 58 -9.27 -3.13 -13.93
N PRO A 59 -8.62 -2.06 -13.43
CA PRO A 59 -8.73 -1.64 -12.03
C PRO A 59 -10.17 -1.36 -11.58
N LEU A 60 -10.98 -0.70 -12.40
CA LEU A 60 -12.37 -0.38 -12.05
C LEU A 60 -13.22 -1.63 -11.85
N ALA A 61 -13.08 -2.64 -12.73
CA ALA A 61 -13.84 -3.88 -12.60
C ALA A 61 -13.42 -4.67 -11.35
N VAL A 62 -12.12 -4.67 -11.01
CA VAL A 62 -11.61 -5.26 -9.77
C VAL A 62 -12.19 -4.56 -8.55
N MET A 63 -12.17 -3.23 -8.51
CA MET A 63 -12.71 -2.46 -7.38
C MET A 63 -14.21 -2.72 -7.18
N ARG A 64 -15.00 -2.82 -8.26
CA ARG A 64 -16.43 -3.16 -8.17
C ARG A 64 -16.67 -4.56 -7.61
N ARG A 65 -15.86 -5.56 -7.98
CA ARG A 65 -15.95 -6.91 -7.41
C ARG A 65 -15.57 -6.93 -5.94
N ALA A 66 -14.53 -6.17 -5.55
CA ALA A 66 -14.09 -6.05 -4.17
C ALA A 66 -15.16 -5.39 -3.29
N ASP A 67 -15.81 -4.33 -3.79
CA ASP A 67 -16.94 -3.67 -3.14
C ASP A 67 -18.10 -4.65 -2.89
N ALA A 68 -18.55 -5.36 -3.93
CA ALA A 68 -19.63 -6.36 -3.80
C ALA A 68 -19.28 -7.50 -2.83
N ALA A 69 -18.01 -7.92 -2.76
CA ALA A 69 -17.53 -8.95 -1.84
C ALA A 69 -17.13 -8.42 -0.45
N GLY A 70 -17.23 -7.10 -0.21
CA GLY A 70 -16.81 -6.46 1.03
C GLY A 70 -17.40 -7.11 2.28
N PRO A 71 -18.73 -7.28 2.38
CA PRO A 71 -19.39 -7.84 3.56
C PRO A 71 -18.94 -9.26 3.96
N SER A 72 -18.46 -10.08 3.02
CA SER A 72 -18.00 -11.44 3.32
C SER A 72 -16.48 -11.52 3.58
N THR A 73 -15.71 -10.59 3.02
CA THR A 73 -14.24 -10.62 3.06
C THR A 73 -13.62 -9.69 4.09
N ASN A 74 -14.41 -8.75 4.65
CA ASN A 74 -14.02 -7.84 5.72
C ASN A 74 -15.19 -7.69 6.72
N PRO A 75 -15.54 -8.76 7.46
CA PRO A 75 -16.61 -8.73 8.45
C PRO A 75 -16.28 -7.84 9.66
#